data_AF-A0A838SMR1-F1
#
_entry.id   AF-A0A838SMR1-F1
#
_cell.length_a   1.000
_cell.length_b   1.000
_cell.length_c   1.000
_cell.angle_alpha   90.00
_cell.angle_beta   90.00
_cell.angle_gamma   90.00
#
_symmetry.space_group_name_H-M   'P 1'
#
loop_
_entity.id
_entity.type
_entity.pdbx_description
1 polymer ?
#
loop_
_entity_poly.entity_id
_entity_poly.type
_entity_poly.pdbx_seq_one_letter_code
_entity_poly.pdbx_strand_id
1 'polypeptide(L)' 'MRLSDIAAELYQLPPADFVAARDEHARTLRRAGARELAEEVRRLRRPALAAWLVNLLVGAERPALEELVEV' A
#
# COMPACT_ATOMS: atom_id res chain seq x y z
N MET A 1 -3.03 -11.12 -8.19
CA MET A 1 -2.69 -9.98 -7.31
C MET A 1 -2.57 -10.51 -5.89
N ARG A 2 -1.45 -10.28 -5.20
CA ARG A 2 -1.22 -10.72 -3.82
C ARG A 2 -1.46 -9.58 -2.84
N LEU A 3 -1.61 -9.89 -1.55
CA LEU A 3 -1.77 -8.90 -0.50
C LEU A 3 -0.64 -7.85 -0.49
N SER A 4 0.60 -8.28 -0.73
CA SER A 4 1.77 -7.40 -0.79
C SER A 4 1.67 -6.33 -1.86
N ASP A 5 1.10 -6.68 -3.02
CA ASP A 5 0.99 -5.78 -4.16
C ASP A 5 -0.03 -4.67 -3.84
N ILE A 6 -1.18 -5.06 -3.27
CA ILE A 6 -2.24 -4.13 -2.83
C ILE A 6 -1.75 -3.24 -1.69
N ALA A 7 -0.98 -3.80 -0.74
CA ALA A 7 -0.42 -3.03 0.35
C ALA A 7 0.56 -1.97 -0.18
N ALA A 8 1.43 -2.32 -1.14
CA ALA A 8 2.35 -1.38 -1.75
C ALA A 8 1.61 -0.19 -2.38
N GLU A 9 0.55 -0.44 -3.16
CA GLU A 9 -0.29 0.60 -3.75
C GLU A 9 -0.96 1.48 -2.68
N LEU A 10 -1.59 0.87 -1.68
CA LEU A 10 -2.29 1.60 -0.62
C LEU A 10 -1.35 2.49 0.21
N TYR A 11 -0.13 2.05 0.49
CA TYR A 11 0.84 2.82 1.28
C TYR A 11 1.50 3.97 0.49
N GLN A 12 1.29 4.07 -0.82
CA GLN A 12 1.67 5.27 -1.59
C GLN A 12 0.65 6.41 -1.41
N LEU A 13 -0.59 6.09 -1.06
CA LEU A 13 -1.65 7.09 -0.90
C LEU A 13 -1.48 7.92 0.38
N PRO A 14 -1.90 9.20 0.38
CA PRO A 14 -1.99 9.98 1.60
C PRO A 14 -2.79 9.22 2.68
N PRO A 15 -2.43 9.32 3.97
CA PRO A 15 -3.15 8.63 5.03
C PRO A 15 -4.66 8.97 5.07
N ALA A 16 -5.03 10.18 4.62
CA ALA A 16 -6.41 10.62 4.49
C ALA A 16 -7.22 9.75 3.51
N ASP A 17 -6.59 9.29 2.43
CA ASP A 17 -7.25 8.54 1.35
C ASP A 17 -7.17 7.02 1.56
N PHE A 18 -6.22 6.58 2.39
CA PHE A 18 -5.93 5.15 2.62
C PHE A 18 -7.15 4.32 2.94
N VAL A 19 -8.01 4.79 3.86
CA VAL A 19 -9.16 4.01 4.33
C VAL A 19 -10.20 3.83 3.23
N ALA A 20 -10.47 4.90 2.48
CA ALA A 20 -11.42 4.86 1.37
C ALA A 20 -10.93 3.90 0.27
N ALA A 21 -9.66 4.01 -0.12
CA ALA A 21 -9.06 3.13 -1.11
C ALA A 21 -9.05 1.66 -0.65
N ARG A 22 -8.61 1.38 0.60
CA ARG A 22 -8.60 0.03 1.17
C ARG A 22 -9.99 -0.62 1.12
N ASP A 23 -11.01 0.14 1.47
CA ASP A 23 -12.38 -0.36 1.49
C ASP A 23 -12.89 -0.65 0.07
N GLU A 24 -12.50 0.14 -0.94
CA GLU A 24 -12.83 -0.11 -2.34
C GLU A 24 -12.12 -1.35 -2.90
N HIS A 25 -10.82 -1.52 -2.64
CA HIS A 25 -10.10 -2.75 -3.00
C HIS A 25 -10.76 -3.98 -2.37
N ALA A 26 -11.12 -3.92 -1.09
CA ALA A 26 -11.80 -5.01 -0.41
C ALA A 26 -13.19 -5.29 -1.01
N ARG A 27 -13.95 -4.27 -1.44
CA ARG A 27 -15.24 -4.45 -2.14
C ARG A 27 -15.03 -5.15 -3.48
N THR A 28 -14.04 -4.71 -4.25
CA THR A 28 -13.71 -5.29 -5.56
C THR A 28 -13.31 -6.77 -5.43
N LEU A 29 -12.44 -7.10 -4.47
CA LEU A 29 -12.04 -8.49 -4.19
C LEU A 29 -13.22 -9.37 -3.76
N ARG A 30 -14.13 -8.85 -2.93
CA ARG A 30 -15.37 -9.58 -2.57
C ARG A 30 -16.24 -9.88 -3.79
N ARG A 31 -16.40 -8.92 -4.70
CA ARG A 31 -17.16 -9.12 -5.96
C ARG A 31 -16.49 -10.14 -6.88
N ALA A 32 -15.16 -10.19 -6.88
CA ALA A 32 -14.37 -11.16 -7.63
C ALA A 32 -14.29 -12.55 -6.98
N GLY A 33 -14.97 -12.78 -5.84
CA GLY A 33 -14.96 -14.07 -5.13
C GLY A 33 -13.75 -14.31 -4.22
N ALA A 34 -12.79 -13.39 -4.17
CA ALA A 34 -11.58 -13.47 -3.35
C ALA A 34 -11.83 -12.98 -1.91
N ARG A 35 -12.71 -13.69 -1.18
CA ARG A 35 -13.18 -13.26 0.16
C ARG A 35 -12.06 -13.21 1.21
N GLU A 36 -11.18 -14.21 1.24
CA GLU A 36 -10.08 -14.28 2.22
C GLU A 36 -9.13 -13.11 2.03
N LEU A 37 -8.66 -12.89 0.79
CA LEU A 37 -7.80 -11.76 0.44
C LEU A 37 -8.48 -10.40 0.72
N ALA A 38 -9.79 -10.29 0.52
CA ALA A 38 -10.53 -9.08 0.85
C ALA A 38 -10.50 -8.76 2.36
N GLU A 39 -10.58 -9.77 3.22
CA GLU A 39 -10.50 -9.60 4.67
C GLU A 39 -9.06 -9.30 5.13
N GLU A 40 -8.06 -9.88 4.48
CA GLU A 40 -6.66 -9.51 4.71
C GLU A 40 -6.40 -8.03 4.37
N VAL A 41 -6.91 -7.56 3.23
CA VAL A 41 -6.81 -6.14 2.83
C VAL A 41 -7.50 -5.23 3.85
N ARG A 42 -8.67 -5.60 4.38
CA ARG A 42 -9.37 -4.80 5.41
C ARG A 42 -8.59 -4.69 6.72
N ARG A 43 -7.76 -5.68 7.04
CA ARG A 43 -6.93 -5.69 8.26
C ARG A 43 -5.71 -4.78 8.16
N LEU A 44 -5.37 -4.29 6.96
CA LEU A 44 -4.31 -3.31 6.80
C LEU A 44 -4.62 -2.04 7.61
N ARG A 45 -3.61 -1.60 8.36
CA ARG A 45 -3.70 -0.42 9.23
C ARG A 45 -3.36 0.82 8.44
N ARG A 46 -4.10 1.89 8.67
CA ARG A 46 -3.74 3.21 8.15
C ARG A 46 -2.33 3.58 8.65
N PRO A 47 -1.41 4.00 7.77
CA PRO A 47 -0.07 4.40 8.19
C PRO A 47 -0.13 5.66 9.07
N ALA A 48 0.82 5.78 9.99
CA ALA A 48 1.09 7.06 10.64
C ALA A 48 1.63 8.06 9.60
N LEU A 49 1.34 9.35 9.76
CA LEU A 49 1.77 10.37 8.80
C LEU A 49 3.30 10.40 8.60
N ALA A 50 4.07 10.27 9.69
CA ALA A 50 5.53 10.18 9.64
C ALA A 50 6.02 8.96 8.85
N ALA A 51 5.38 7.80 9.03
CA ALA A 51 5.73 6.58 8.29
C ALA A 51 5.39 6.69 6.81
N TRP A 52 4.28 7.36 6.46
CA TRP A 52 3.93 7.65 5.07
C TRP A 52 4.95 8.59 4.41
N LEU A 53 5.37 9.66 5.10
CA LEU A 53 6.41 10.57 4.60
C LEU A 53 7.72 9.84 4.33
N VAL A 54 8.15 8.94 5.22
CA VAL A 54 9.34 8.11 5.00
C VAL A 54 9.15 7.20 3.77
N ASN A 55 7.99 6.58 3.60
CA ASN A 55 7.70 5.75 2.42
C ASN A 55 7.76 6.56 1.11
N LEU A 56 7.28 7.81 1.14
CA LEU A 56 7.33 8.72 0.00
C LEU A 56 8.78 9.14 -0.33
N LEU A 57 9.58 9.47 0.68
CA LEU A 57 10.99 9.85 0.51
C LEU A 57 11.83 8.71 -0.05
N VAL A 58 11.68 7.50 0.49
CA VAL A 58 12.34 6.30 -0.05
C VAL A 58 11.85 6.01 -1.48
N GLY A 59 10.57 6.27 -1.77
CA GLY A 59 10.04 6.14 -3.13
C GLY A 59 10.64 7.14 -4.12
N ALA A 60 10.81 8.40 -3.71
CA ALA A 60 11.40 9.45 -4.53
C ALA A 60 12.92 9.27 -4.74
N GLU A 61 13.63 8.82 -3.71
CA GLU A 61 15.07 8.55 -3.72
C GLU A 61 15.41 7.16 -4.27
N ARG A 62 14.41 6.29 -4.55
CA ARG A 62 14.62 4.92 -5.02
C ARG A 62 15.61 4.81 -6.20
N PRO A 63 15.53 5.66 -7.24
CA PRO A 63 16.50 5.60 -8.34
C PRO A 63 17.94 5.89 -7.88
N ALA A 64 18.13 6.84 -6.95
CA ALA A 64 19.44 7.18 -6.41
C ALA A 64 19.97 6.13 -5.41
N LEU A 65 19.07 5.45 -4.69
CA LEU A 65 19.41 4.37 -3.78
C LEU A 65 19.80 3.08 -4.53
N GLU A 66 19.16 2.79 -5.66
CA GLU A 66 19.54 1.67 -6.54
C GLU A 66 20.98 1.84 -7.07
N GLU A 67 21.37 3.07 -7.44
CA GLU A 67 22.73 3.40 -7.87
C GLU A 67 23.79 3.18 -6.76
N LEU A 68 23.44 3.39 -5.49
CA LEU A 68 24.35 3.20 -4.35
C LEU A 68 24.52 1.72 -3.93
N VAL A 69 23.55 0.87 -4.26
CA VAL A 69 23.59 -0.57 -3.91
C VAL A 69 24.35 -1.39 -4.98
N GLU A 70 24.60 -0.83 -6.16
CA GLU A 70 25.39 -1.45 -7.23
C GLU A 70 26.92 -1.25 -7.11
N VAL A 71 27.42 -0.74 -5.98
CA VAL A 71 28.87 -0.56 -5.69
C VAL A 71 29.45 -1.74 -4.93
#